data_AF-A0A511WMF6-F1
#
_entry.id   AF-A0A511WMF6-F1
#
_cell.length_a   1.000
_cell.length_b   1.000
_cell.length_c   1.000
_cell.angle_alpha   90.00
_cell.angle_beta   90.00
_cell.angle_gamma   90.00
#
_symmetry.space_group_name_H-M   'P 1'
#
loop_
_entity.id
_entity.type
_entity.pdbx_description
1 polymer ?
#
loop_
_entity_poly.entity_id
_entity_poly.type
_entity_poly.pdbx_seq_one_letter_code
_entity_poly.pdbx_strand_id
1 'polypeptide(L)' 'MNLISWFDWITPTNPFASFFFGILFTIILGFTVWVETRNFKTVLITTSTGIVVTAIGVSLLNLIGYYS' A
#
# COMPACT_ATOMS: atom_id res chain seq x y z
N MET A 1 15.23 15.79 -6.25
CA MET A 1 14.49 15.40 -5.03
C MET A 1 14.28 13.91 -5.11
N ASN A 2 14.68 13.15 -4.08
CA ASN A 2 14.60 11.70 -4.14
C ASN A 2 13.12 11.29 -3.98
N LEU A 3 12.55 10.60 -4.98
CA LEU A 3 11.14 10.19 -4.98
C LEU A 3 10.84 9.17 -3.87
N ILE A 4 11.83 8.35 -3.53
CA ILE A 4 11.78 7.35 -2.46
C ILE A 4 13.12 7.36 -1.72
N SER A 5 13.07 7.48 -0.40
CA SER A 5 14.16 7.29 0.55
C SER A 5 14.15 5.86 1.09
N TRP A 6 15.32 5.34 1.48
CA TRP A 6 15.45 4.01 2.08
C TRP A 6 14.64 3.86 3.38
N PHE A 7 14.35 4.93 4.11
CA PHE A 7 13.60 4.87 5.36
C PHE A 7 12.09 5.08 5.19
N ASP A 8 11.62 5.36 3.97
CA ASP A 8 10.20 5.64 3.71
C ASP A 8 9.29 4.42 3.91
N TRP A 9 9.83 3.20 3.97
CA TRP A 9 9.03 2.01 4.28
C TRP A 9 8.63 1.92 5.75
N ILE A 10 9.30 2.69 6.63
CA ILE A 10 8.95 2.82 8.06
C ILE A 10 8.12 4.08 8.27
N THR A 11 8.65 5.22 7.81
CA THR A 11 8.00 6.53 7.96
C THR A 11 8.01 7.23 6.61
N PRO A 12 6.95 7.07 5.81
CA PRO A 12 6.92 7.65 4.48
C PRO A 12 6.86 9.18 4.57
N THR A 13 7.85 9.83 3.97
CA THR A 13 7.99 11.29 3.98
C THR A 13 7.20 11.99 2.89
N ASN A 14 6.64 11.23 1.94
CA ASN A 14 5.81 11.77 0.88
C ASN A 14 4.64 10.83 0.52
N PRO A 15 3.57 11.36 -0.12
CA PRO A 15 2.40 10.56 -0.49
C PRO A 15 2.73 9.42 -1.45
N PHE A 16 3.67 9.64 -2.37
CA PHE A 16 4.07 8.66 -3.37
C PHE A 16 4.73 7.43 -2.72
N ALA A 17 5.59 7.64 -1.74
CA ALA A 17 6.24 6.55 -1.00
C ALA A 17 5.22 5.74 -0.19
N SER A 18 4.25 6.40 0.45
CA SER A 18 3.17 5.69 1.18
C SER A 18 2.34 4.82 0.25
N PHE A 19 2.00 5.34 -0.94
CA PHE A 19 1.25 4.60 -1.94
C PHE A 19 2.04 3.42 -2.50
N PHE A 20 3.32 3.64 -2.82
CA PHE A 20 4.23 2.61 -3.30
C PHE A 20 4.36 1.45 -2.31
N PHE A 21 4.68 1.73 -1.04
CA PHE A 21 4.84 0.68 -0.03
C PHE A 21 3.50 0.02 0.33
N GLY A 22 2.39 0.77 0.37
CA GLY A 22 1.07 0.18 0.58
C GLY A 22 0.68 -0.81 -0.53
N ILE A 23 0.94 -0.48 -1.80
CA ILE A 23 0.74 -1.42 -2.91
C ILE A 23 1.69 -2.61 -2.80
N LEU A 24 2.98 -2.37 -2.53
CA LEU A 24 3.99 -3.43 -2.41
C LEU A 24 3.57 -4.46 -1.35
N PHE A 25 3.19 -4.00 -0.16
CA PHE A 25 2.74 -4.89 0.91
C PHE A 25 1.41 -5.57 0.58
N THR A 26 0.49 -4.88 -0.10
CA THR A 26 -0.75 -5.48 -0.56
C THR A 26 -0.50 -6.61 -1.57
N ILE A 27 0.47 -6.47 -2.48
CA ILE A 27 0.86 -7.52 -3.43
C ILE A 27 1.45 -8.73 -2.70
N ILE A 28 2.34 -8.50 -1.72
CA ILE A 28 2.90 -9.57 -0.87
C ILE A 28 1.78 -10.31 -0.15
N LEU A 29 0.83 -9.58 0.45
CA LEU A 29 -0.34 -10.15 1.12
C LEU A 29 -1.21 -10.96 0.15
N GLY A 30 -1.44 -10.45 -1.06
CA GLY A 30 -2.16 -11.16 -2.11
C GLY A 30 -1.49 -12.49 -2.48
N PHE A 31 -0.15 -12.51 -2.53
CA PHE A 31 0.61 -13.75 -2.75
C PHE A 31 0.46 -14.73 -1.59
N THR A 32 0.53 -14.25 -0.33
CA THR A 32 0.28 -15.07 0.86
C THR A 32 -1.13 -15.69 0.83
N VAL A 33 -2.15 -14.90 0.52
CA VAL A 33 -3.54 -15.37 0.38
C VAL A 33 -3.67 -16.38 -0.76
N TRP A 34 -2.93 -16.19 -1.86
CA TRP A 34 -2.94 -17.14 -2.96
C TRP A 34 -2.34 -18.49 -2.56
N VAL A 35 -1.21 -18.49 -1.85
CA VAL A 35 -0.56 -19.73 -1.39
C VAL A 35 -1.49 -20.53 -0.48
N GLU A 36 -2.20 -19.85 0.43
CA GLU A 36 -3.11 -20.48 1.39
C GLU A 36 -4.42 -20.96 0.74
N THR A 37 -5.10 -20.08 0.00
CA THR A 37 -6.45 -20.37 -0.49
C THR A 37 -6.47 -21.05 -1.86
N ARG A 38 -5.40 -20.89 -2.65
CA ARG A 38 -5.31 -21.26 -4.08
C ARG A 38 -6.49 -20.77 -4.93
N ASN A 39 -7.23 -19.75 -4.45
CA ASN A 39 -8.42 -19.23 -5.10
C ASN A 39 -8.18 -17.82 -5.62
N PHE A 40 -8.16 -17.68 -6.95
CA PHE A 40 -7.88 -16.40 -7.61
C PHE A 40 -8.91 -15.31 -7.28
N LYS A 41 -10.19 -15.65 -7.06
CA LYS A 41 -11.21 -14.66 -6.70
C LYS A 41 -10.91 -14.04 -5.34
N THR A 42 -10.52 -14.86 -4.36
CA THR A 42 -10.16 -14.40 -3.02
C THR A 42 -8.93 -13.49 -3.06
N VAL A 43 -7.92 -13.85 -3.86
CA VAL A 43 -6.73 -13.02 -4.09
C VAL A 43 -7.11 -11.68 -4.70
N LEU A 44 -7.93 -11.68 -5.76
CA LEU A 44 -8.32 -10.46 -6.46
C LEU A 44 -9.12 -9.51 -5.56
N ILE A 45 -10.07 -10.03 -4.78
CA ILE A 45 -10.85 -9.24 -3.82
C ILE A 45 -9.92 -8.66 -2.73
N THR A 46 -9.02 -9.47 -2.20
CA THR A 46 -8.10 -9.01 -1.13
C THR A 46 -7.15 -7.93 -1.63
N THR A 47 -6.50 -8.16 -2.78
CA THR A 47 -5.55 -7.20 -3.37
C THR A 47 -6.24 -5.91 -3.78
N SER A 48 -7.42 -5.98 -4.43
CA SER A 48 -8.17 -4.76 -4.80
C SER A 48 -8.64 -3.97 -3.58
N THR A 49 -9.13 -4.66 -2.54
CA THR A 49 -9.51 -4.01 -1.28
C THR A 49 -8.29 -3.33 -0.62
N GLY A 50 -7.14 -4.00 -0.57
CA GLY A 50 -5.92 -3.43 0.00
C GLY A 50 -5.42 -2.19 -0.76
N ILE A 51 -5.51 -2.19 -2.09
CA ILE A 51 -5.16 -1.01 -2.92
C ILE A 51 -6.12 0.15 -2.63
N VAL A 52 -7.42 -0.10 -2.55
CA VAL A 52 -8.41 0.94 -2.23
C VAL A 52 -8.20 1.51 -0.83
N VAL A 53 -7.99 0.64 0.17
CA VAL A 53 -7.68 1.06 1.55
C VAL A 53 -6.40 1.89 1.58
N THR A 54 -5.36 1.48 0.86
CA THR A 54 -4.12 2.24 0.73
C THR A 54 -4.38 3.63 0.14
N ALA A 55 -5.12 3.71 -0.97
CA ALA A 55 -5.43 4.99 -1.62
C ALA A 55 -6.19 5.95 -0.68
N ILE A 56 -7.18 5.42 0.05
CA ILE A 56 -7.95 6.19 1.04
C ILE A 56 -7.04 6.65 2.18
N GLY A 57 -6.23 5.75 2.75
CA GLY A 57 -5.33 6.08 3.85
C GLY A 57 -4.32 7.16 3.48
N VAL A 58 -3.69 7.04 2.31
CA VAL A 58 -2.75 8.06 1.79
C VAL A 58 -3.46 9.40 1.56
N SER A 59 -4.68 9.39 1.03
CA SER A 59 -5.46 10.62 0.82
C SER A 59 -5.76 11.32 2.15
N LEU A 60 -6.17 10.55 3.17
CA LEU A 60 -6.42 11.09 4.51
C LEU A 60 -5.17 11.68 5.15
N LEU A 61 -4.03 10.97 5.07
CA LEU A 61 -2.74 11.47 5.58
C LEU A 61 -2.32 12.77 4.89
N ASN A 62 -2.56 12.87 3.59
CA ASN A 62 -2.29 14.10 2.85
C ASN A 62 -3.21 15.26 3.29
N LEU A 63 -4.51 14.99 3.47
CA LEU A 63 -5.48 16.00 3.92
C LEU A 63 -5.16 16.58 5.31
N ILE A 64 -4.60 15.78 6.21
CA ILE A 64 -4.22 16.25 7.55
C ILE A 64 -2.82 16.91 7.60
N GLY A 65 -2.15 17.06 6.45
CA GLY A 65 -0.85 17.72 6.35
C GLY A 65 0.32 16.87 6.84
N TYR A 66 0.16 15.54 6.93
CA TYR A 66 1.22 14.65 7.43
C TYR A 66 2.54 14.72 6.61
N TYR A 67 2.44 15.03 5.32
CA TYR A 67 3.59 15.12 4.40
C TYR A 67 4.07 16.56 4.13
N SER A 68 3.58 17.56 4.89
CA SER A 68 3.96 18.98 4.76
C SER A 68 5.06 19.39 5.72
#